data_AF-A0A5P8WGB4-F1
#
_entry.id   AF-A0A5P8WGB4-F1
#
_cell.length_a   1.000
_cell.length_b   1.000
_cell.length_c   1.000
_cell.angle_alpha   90.00
_cell.angle_beta   90.00
_cell.angle_gamma   90.00
#
_symmetry.space_group_name_H-M   'P 1'
#
loop_
_entity.id
_entity.type
_entity.pdbx_description
1 polymer ?
#
loop_
_entity_poly.entity_id
_entity_poly.type
_entity_poly.pdbx_seq_one_letter_code
_entity_poly.pdbx_strand_id
1 'polypeptide(L)'
;MSISPFSPPDFPTMYRCIGMVMGKYLPSNEAFNQGILVTDDGNIYSATLARKLERSLQDNPELVESSSIWVVWPRMETQSKKLNFHLRGRLEATLDFANNYFSMRGVVRSQENGKLSVQIWRNFRPPVGYEKAMQWQPFTLEVEGSGEQQFFGDFWELDVRLVDSRLVLEDGRLIMKFPKPRKHCSVNAENHPIAEVSNIPMLKLHPKIIKFRQQ
;
A
#
# COMPACT_ATOMS: atom_id res chain seq x y z
N MET A 1 -8.62 8.82 21.42
CA MET A 1 -9.00 8.87 20.00
C MET A 1 -8.06 9.85 19.33
N SER A 2 -7.12 9.39 18.49
CA SER A 2 -6.28 10.31 17.72
C SER A 2 -7.17 10.98 16.66
N ILE A 3 -7.23 12.31 16.69
CA ILE A 3 -7.89 13.08 15.63
C ILE A 3 -6.90 13.07 14.46
N SER A 4 -7.22 12.33 13.40
CA SER A 4 -6.38 12.36 12.19
C SER A 4 -6.46 13.76 11.56
N PRO A 5 -5.33 14.38 11.21
CA PRO A 5 -5.29 15.69 10.55
C PRO A 5 -5.79 15.65 9.10
N PHE A 6 -6.07 14.45 8.58
CA PHE A 6 -6.59 14.24 7.24
C PHE A 6 -8.10 13.98 7.28
N SER A 7 -8.83 14.48 6.28
CA SER A 7 -10.26 14.23 6.13
C SER A 7 -10.59 12.74 6.29
N PRO A 8 -11.75 12.37 6.86
CA PRO A 8 -12.14 10.97 6.96
C PRO A 8 -12.28 10.33 5.56
N PRO A 9 -12.21 9.00 5.47
CA PRO A 9 -12.38 8.31 4.19
C PRO A 9 -13.83 8.33 3.71
N ASP A 10 -14.03 8.45 2.39
CA ASP A 10 -15.37 8.47 1.78
C ASP A 10 -16.05 7.09 1.81
N PHE A 11 -15.27 6.01 1.89
CA PHE A 11 -15.75 4.64 2.01
C PHE A 11 -14.78 3.76 2.82
N PRO A 12 -15.27 2.64 3.42
CA PRO A 12 -14.47 1.85 4.36
C PRO A 12 -13.12 1.41 3.82
N THR A 13 -13.02 0.92 2.58
CA THR A 13 -11.79 0.41 1.97
C THR A 13 -11.04 1.42 1.11
N MET A 14 -11.25 2.72 1.35
CA MET A 14 -10.50 3.78 0.68
C MET A 14 -9.02 3.75 1.12
N TYR A 15 -8.14 3.42 0.19
CA TYR A 15 -6.70 3.42 0.40
C TYR A 15 -6.19 4.83 0.70
N ARG A 16 -5.15 4.89 1.53
CA ARG A 16 -4.51 6.15 1.93
C ARG A 16 -3.05 5.88 2.22
N CYS A 17 -2.20 6.80 1.80
CA CYS A 17 -0.82 6.85 2.24
C CYS A 17 -0.35 8.29 2.16
N ILE A 18 -0.58 9.02 3.24
CA ILE A 18 -0.30 10.44 3.31
C ILE A 18 0.37 10.71 4.65
N GLY A 19 1.43 11.50 4.62
CA GLY A 19 2.15 11.92 5.82
C GLY A 19 2.40 13.41 5.83
N MET A 20 2.79 13.88 7.01
CA MET A 20 3.27 15.22 7.24
C MET A 20 4.68 15.13 7.81
N VAL A 21 5.63 15.72 7.08
CA VAL A 21 7.05 15.69 7.44
C VAL A 21 7.53 17.12 7.55
N MET A 22 8.09 17.48 8.70
CA MET A 22 8.70 18.79 8.90
C MET A 22 10.09 18.82 8.25
N GLY A 23 10.38 19.90 7.52
CA GLY A 23 11.71 20.11 6.97
C GLY A 23 11.76 21.16 5.87
N LYS A 24 12.91 21.22 5.21
CA LYS A 24 13.19 22.13 4.11
C LYS A 24 13.39 21.37 2.81
N TYR A 25 12.62 21.74 1.79
CA TYR A 25 12.82 21.22 0.43
C TYR A 25 13.97 21.98 -0.24
N LEU A 26 14.93 21.25 -0.79
CA LEU A 26 16.04 21.78 -1.55
C LEU A 26 15.94 21.25 -2.99
N PRO A 27 15.62 22.09 -3.98
CA PRO A 27 15.54 21.66 -5.37
C PRO A 27 16.92 21.25 -5.89
N SER A 28 16.93 20.35 -6.87
CA SER A 28 18.14 19.98 -7.60
C SER A 28 18.53 21.08 -8.59
N ASN A 29 19.79 21.08 -9.02
CA ASN A 29 20.27 22.00 -10.05
C ASN A 29 19.72 21.66 -11.45
N GLU A 30 19.17 20.47 -11.65
CA GLU A 30 18.70 20.00 -12.95
C GLU A 30 17.22 20.33 -13.18
N ALA A 31 16.40 20.20 -12.14
CA ALA A 31 14.96 20.42 -12.25
C ALA A 31 14.35 20.82 -10.90
N PHE A 32 13.60 21.93 -10.88
CA PHE A 32 12.97 22.45 -9.67
C PHE A 32 11.99 21.47 -9.00
N ASN A 33 11.36 20.60 -9.79
CA ASN A 33 10.43 19.57 -9.30
C ASN A 33 11.10 18.32 -8.73
N GLN A 34 12.43 18.24 -8.77
CA GLN A 34 13.23 17.18 -8.19
C GLN A 34 14.18 17.77 -7.15
N GLY A 35 14.49 17.03 -6.09
CA GLY A 35 15.38 17.53 -5.06
C GLY A 35 15.44 16.60 -3.86
N ILE A 36 15.70 17.20 -2.71
CA ILE A 36 15.70 16.51 -1.42
C ILE A 36 14.82 17.24 -0.41
N LEU A 37 14.26 16.49 0.52
CA LEU A 37 13.67 17.02 1.75
C LEU A 37 14.66 16.75 2.88
N VAL A 38 15.14 17.82 3.51
CA VAL A 38 15.99 17.76 4.70
C VAL A 38 15.11 18.00 5.91
N THR A 39 14.96 17.01 6.76
CA THR A 39 14.14 17.11 7.97
C THR A 39 14.91 17.79 9.10
N ASP A 40 14.20 18.31 10.09
CA ASP A 40 14.83 19.07 11.20
C ASP A 40 15.76 18.19 12.07
N ASP A 41 15.55 16.87 12.07
CA ASP A 41 16.44 15.88 12.71
C ASP A 41 17.66 15.50 11.84
N GLY A 42 17.82 16.14 10.68
CA GLY A 42 18.97 15.99 9.78
C GLY A 42 18.86 14.83 8.78
N ASN A 43 17.75 14.08 8.75
CA ASN A 43 17.56 13.06 7.73
C ASN A 43 17.32 13.68 6.35
N ILE A 44 17.77 12.98 5.30
CA ILE A 44 17.68 13.43 3.91
C ILE A 44 16.91 12.40 3.08
N TYR A 45 15.86 12.86 2.41
CA TYR A 45 15.01 12.03 1.55
C TYR A 45 14.98 12.59 0.14
N SER A 46 15.10 11.72 -0.86
CA SER A 46 14.79 12.12 -2.24
C SER A 46 13.34 12.59 -2.33
N ALA A 47 13.12 13.72 -2.99
CA ALA A 47 11.84 14.39 -3.04
C ALA A 47 11.47 14.78 -4.48
N THR A 48 10.19 14.64 -4.82
CA THR A 48 9.62 15.13 -6.08
C THR A 48 8.37 15.95 -5.81
N LEU A 49 8.17 17.05 -6.54
CA LEU A 49 7.00 17.91 -6.39
C LEU A 49 5.86 17.45 -7.30
N ALA A 50 4.62 17.49 -6.79
CA ALA A 50 3.45 17.48 -7.65
C ALA A 50 3.38 18.78 -8.47
N ARG A 51 2.99 18.69 -9.74
CA ARG A 51 2.96 19.83 -10.67
C ARG A 51 2.23 21.08 -10.15
N LYS A 52 1.12 20.90 -9.41
CA LYS A 52 0.38 22.03 -8.80
C LYS A 52 1.20 22.71 -7.70
N LEU A 53 1.89 21.93 -6.87
CA LEU A 53 2.75 22.43 -5.81
C LEU A 53 4.00 23.09 -6.40
N GLU A 54 4.63 22.45 -7.39
CA GLU A 54 5.76 23.01 -8.16
C GLU A 54 5.45 24.43 -8.64
N ARG A 55 4.36 24.59 -9.39
CA ARG A 55 3.94 25.91 -9.89
C ARG A 55 3.73 26.92 -8.76
N SER A 56 3.05 26.50 -7.69
CA SER A 56 2.81 27.37 -6.54
C SER A 56 4.09 27.85 -5.86
N LEU A 57 5.13 27.01 -5.80
CA LEU A 57 6.43 27.35 -5.20
C LEU A 57 7.30 28.20 -6.14
N GLN A 58 7.19 28.00 -7.46
CA GLN A 58 7.84 28.89 -8.44
C GLN A 58 7.25 30.30 -8.40
N ASP A 59 5.93 30.40 -8.20
CA ASP A 59 5.23 31.68 -8.07
C ASP A 59 5.51 32.37 -6.71
N ASN A 60 6.01 31.63 -5.70
CA ASN A 60 6.27 32.11 -4.34
C ASN A 60 7.59 31.51 -3.77
N PRO A 61 8.76 31.95 -4.26
CA PRO A 61 10.06 31.33 -3.95
C PRO A 61 10.43 31.32 -2.45
N GLU A 62 9.99 32.30 -1.69
CA GLU A 62 10.22 32.43 -0.25
C GLU A 62 9.68 31.25 0.57
N LEU A 63 8.67 30.55 0.03
CA LEU A 63 8.07 29.36 0.65
C LEU A 63 9.01 28.15 0.65
N VAL A 64 10.03 28.14 -0.21
CA VAL A 64 11.07 27.09 -0.26
C VAL A 64 12.26 27.43 0.65
N GLU A 65 12.45 28.70 1.00
CA GLU A 65 13.57 29.15 1.81
C GLU A 65 13.41 28.81 3.31
N SER A 66 12.18 28.62 3.77
CA SER A 66 11.85 28.31 5.16
C SER A 66 11.57 26.82 5.38
N SER A 67 11.80 26.34 6.62
CA SER A 67 11.30 25.02 7.04
C SER A 67 9.77 25.07 7.08
N SER A 68 9.12 23.96 6.72
CA SER A 68 7.67 23.87 6.61
C SER A 68 7.19 22.44 6.80
N ILE A 69 5.89 22.28 7.00
CA ILE A 69 5.28 20.96 7.05
C ILE A 69 4.92 20.56 5.64
N TRP A 70 5.52 19.47 5.16
CA TRP A 70 5.28 18.94 3.83
C TRP A 70 4.25 17.83 3.90
N VAL A 71 3.17 17.97 3.12
CA VAL A 71 2.22 16.89 2.89
C VAL A 71 2.82 15.97 1.84
N VAL A 72 3.19 14.76 2.24
CA VAL A 72 3.94 13.80 1.42
C VAL A 72 3.17 12.53 1.15
N TRP A 73 3.44 11.94 0.00
CA TRP A 73 3.12 10.55 -0.30
C TRP A 73 4.41 9.75 -0.30
N PRO A 74 4.61 8.83 0.65
CA PRO A 74 5.81 8.02 0.68
C PRO A 74 5.77 6.93 -0.40
N ARG A 75 6.95 6.60 -0.89
CA ARG A 75 7.24 5.47 -1.77
C ARG A 75 8.57 4.85 -1.36
N MET A 76 8.75 3.58 -1.70
CA MET A 76 10.04 2.92 -1.62
C MET A 76 10.69 2.95 -2.99
N GLU A 77 11.94 3.36 -3.06
CA GLU A 77 12.73 3.16 -4.27
C GLU A 77 13.05 1.66 -4.44
N THR A 78 12.84 1.15 -5.66
CA THR A 78 12.92 -0.29 -5.94
C THR A 78 14.30 -0.89 -5.63
N GLN A 79 15.37 -0.18 -6.00
CA GLN A 79 16.74 -0.65 -5.89
C GLN A 79 17.33 -0.44 -4.49
N SER A 80 17.33 0.81 -4.00
CA SER A 80 17.95 1.15 -2.72
C SER A 80 17.12 0.74 -1.50
N LYS A 81 15.83 0.45 -1.69
CA LYS A 81 14.84 0.26 -0.61
C LYS A 81 14.77 1.44 0.35
N LYS A 82 15.17 2.64 -0.08
CA LYS A 82 15.03 3.86 0.71
C LYS A 82 13.66 4.50 0.48
N LEU A 83 13.18 5.19 1.51
CA LEU A 83 12.01 6.05 1.39
C LEU A 83 12.33 7.24 0.50
N ASN A 84 11.42 7.55 -0.40
CA ASN A 84 11.37 8.82 -1.10
C ASN A 84 9.97 9.42 -0.95
N PHE A 85 9.90 10.74 -1.11
CA PHE A 85 8.67 11.49 -0.89
C PHE A 85 8.20 12.18 -2.16
N HIS A 86 6.92 11.98 -2.49
CA HIS A 86 6.23 12.80 -3.46
C HIS A 86 5.42 13.87 -2.74
N LEU A 87 5.88 15.12 -2.81
CA LEU A 87 5.34 16.27 -2.09
C LEU A 87 4.08 16.77 -2.81
N ARG A 88 2.97 16.83 -2.08
CA ARG A 88 1.63 17.16 -2.59
C ARG A 88 1.11 18.50 -2.10
N GLY A 89 1.62 18.99 -0.98
CA GLY A 89 1.23 20.26 -0.38
C GLY A 89 2.23 20.72 0.68
N ARG A 90 2.00 21.94 1.18
CA ARG A 90 2.78 22.61 2.22
C ARG A 90 1.82 23.23 3.22
N LEU A 91 2.16 23.18 4.50
CA LEU A 91 1.47 23.88 5.59
C LEU A 91 2.51 24.69 6.38
N GLU A 92 2.06 25.77 7.02
CA GLU A 92 2.91 26.58 7.89
C GLU A 92 3.35 25.79 9.13
N ALA A 93 4.59 26.00 9.58
CA ALA A 93 5.26 25.24 10.64
C ALA A 93 4.74 25.52 12.07
N THR A 94 3.53 26.06 12.22
CA THR A 94 2.92 26.40 13.51
C THR A 94 1.98 25.31 14.05
N LEU A 95 1.87 24.18 13.34
CA LEU A 95 1.03 23.05 13.75
C LEU A 95 1.87 22.01 14.48
N ASP A 96 1.62 21.83 15.78
CA ASP A 96 2.22 20.79 16.64
C ASP A 96 1.93 19.34 16.17
N PHE A 97 1.09 19.18 15.14
CA PHE A 97 0.70 17.89 14.55
C PHE A 97 1.73 17.31 13.56
N ALA A 98 2.80 18.03 13.24
CA ALA A 98 3.84 17.58 12.30
C ALA A 98 4.94 16.71 12.95
N ASN A 99 4.55 15.83 13.87
CA ASN A 99 5.44 14.83 14.47
C ASN A 99 5.68 13.67 13.50
N ASN A 100 6.09 13.95 12.27
CA ASN A 100 6.47 12.94 11.29
C ASN A 100 5.39 11.85 11.13
N TYR A 101 4.11 12.25 11.21
CA TYR A 101 2.96 11.36 11.26
C TYR A 101 2.48 10.97 9.86
N PHE A 102 2.10 9.71 9.72
CA PHE A 102 1.57 9.10 8.51
C PHE A 102 0.26 8.39 8.82
N SER A 103 -0.76 8.67 8.03
CA SER A 103 -2.02 7.93 8.02
C SER A 103 -1.99 6.96 6.84
N MET A 104 -2.00 5.66 7.14
CA MET A 104 -1.90 4.60 6.13
C MET A 104 -3.13 3.71 6.17
N ARG A 105 -3.78 3.51 5.02
CA ARG A 105 -4.92 2.58 4.86
C ARG A 105 -4.62 1.64 3.71
N GLY A 106 -4.58 0.35 3.98
CA GLY A 106 -4.19 -0.65 2.98
C GLY A 106 -4.31 -2.09 3.47
N VAL A 107 -3.89 -3.01 2.61
CA VAL A 107 -3.95 -4.45 2.88
C VAL A 107 -2.59 -4.93 3.36
N VAL A 108 -2.54 -5.55 4.53
CA VAL A 108 -1.27 -6.11 5.04
C VAL A 108 -1.03 -7.46 4.37
N ARG A 109 0.00 -7.52 3.53
CA ARG A 109 0.35 -8.68 2.70
C ARG A 109 1.30 -9.67 3.35
N SER A 110 2.10 -9.24 4.31
CA SER A 110 2.95 -10.12 5.13
C SER A 110 3.26 -9.44 6.45
N GLN A 111 3.58 -10.25 7.46
CA GLN A 111 4.03 -9.84 8.78
C GLN A 111 5.15 -10.78 9.19
N GLU A 112 6.40 -10.33 9.03
CA GLU A 112 7.60 -11.15 9.21
C GLU A 112 8.69 -10.30 9.86
N ASN A 113 9.48 -10.88 10.78
CA ASN A 113 10.62 -10.22 11.40
C ASN A 113 10.31 -8.82 12.00
N GLY A 114 9.13 -8.67 12.59
CA GLY A 114 8.70 -7.37 13.16
C GLY A 114 8.35 -6.31 12.14
N LYS A 115 8.13 -6.67 10.86
CA LYS A 115 7.82 -5.76 9.76
C LYS A 115 6.51 -6.15 9.08
N LEU A 116 5.73 -5.15 8.71
CA LEU A 116 4.51 -5.27 7.94
C LEU A 116 4.76 -4.82 6.50
N SER A 117 4.37 -5.65 5.53
CA SER A 117 4.28 -5.23 4.13
C SER A 117 2.87 -4.73 3.85
N VAL A 118 2.69 -3.41 3.78
CA VAL A 118 1.40 -2.77 3.55
C VAL A 118 1.23 -2.45 2.07
N GLN A 119 0.28 -3.11 1.42
CA GLN A 119 -0.02 -2.91 0.01
C GLN A 119 -1.10 -1.83 -0.17
N ILE A 120 -0.80 -0.87 -1.05
CA ILE A 120 -1.61 0.32 -1.26
C ILE A 120 -1.97 0.43 -2.74
N TRP A 121 -3.27 0.51 -3.01
CA TRP A 121 -3.82 0.65 -4.35
C TRP A 121 -4.28 2.09 -4.62
N ARG A 122 -4.50 2.40 -5.90
CA ARG A 122 -5.21 3.63 -6.29
C ARG A 122 -6.70 3.44 -6.01
N ASN A 123 -7.38 4.50 -5.56
CA ASN A 123 -8.82 4.47 -5.24
C ASN A 123 -9.74 4.53 -6.46
N PHE A 124 -9.18 4.46 -7.67
CA PHE A 124 -9.90 4.51 -8.94
C PHE A 124 -9.44 3.36 -9.82
N ARG A 125 -10.34 2.89 -10.68
CA ARG A 125 -10.06 1.75 -11.55
C ARG A 125 -9.09 2.14 -12.67
N PRO A 126 -8.19 1.23 -13.08
CA PRO A 126 -7.45 1.40 -14.31
C PRO A 126 -8.39 1.53 -15.51
N PRO A 127 -8.05 2.35 -16.52
CA PRO A 127 -8.67 2.29 -17.82
C PRO A 127 -8.55 0.88 -18.41
N VAL A 128 -9.55 0.49 -19.20
CA VAL A 128 -9.59 -0.81 -19.85
C VAL A 128 -8.33 -1.01 -20.69
N GLY A 129 -7.66 -2.15 -20.51
CA GLY A 129 -6.41 -2.50 -21.20
C GLY A 129 -5.13 -2.01 -20.50
N TYR A 130 -5.24 -1.20 -19.44
CA TYR A 130 -4.10 -0.71 -18.65
C TYR A 130 -3.98 -1.38 -17.28
N GLU A 131 -4.73 -2.45 -17.02
CA GLU A 131 -4.80 -3.13 -15.72
C GLU A 131 -3.45 -3.69 -15.29
N LYS A 132 -2.58 -4.02 -16.24
CA LYS A 132 -1.22 -4.56 -15.99
C LYS A 132 -0.12 -3.51 -16.02
N ALA A 133 -0.42 -2.26 -16.38
CA ALA A 133 0.62 -1.25 -16.48
C ALA A 133 1.14 -0.88 -15.08
N MET A 134 2.44 -0.60 -14.96
CA MET A 134 3.11 -0.41 -13.66
C MET A 134 2.47 0.68 -12.81
N GLN A 135 2.05 1.80 -13.40
CA GLN A 135 1.39 2.90 -12.70
C GLN A 135 0.01 2.55 -12.13
N TRP A 136 -0.55 1.41 -12.51
CA TRP A 136 -1.82 0.88 -12.03
C TRP A 136 -1.65 -0.31 -11.08
N GLN A 137 -0.42 -0.83 -10.95
CA GLN A 137 -0.12 -1.82 -9.92
C GLN A 137 -0.06 -1.14 -8.55
N PRO A 138 -0.43 -1.87 -7.49
CA PRO A 138 -0.22 -1.39 -6.14
C PRO A 138 1.27 -1.26 -5.85
N PHE A 139 1.62 -0.39 -4.92
CA PHE A 139 2.94 -0.36 -4.32
C PHE A 139 2.86 -0.87 -2.89
N THR A 140 4.02 -1.28 -2.36
CA THR A 140 4.15 -1.77 -1.00
C THR A 140 5.04 -0.84 -0.21
N LEU A 141 4.64 -0.57 1.03
CA LEU A 141 5.49 0.08 2.03
C LEU A 141 5.80 -0.91 3.14
N GLU A 142 7.02 -0.81 3.65
CA GLU A 142 7.46 -1.57 4.80
C GLU A 142 7.26 -0.69 6.04
N VAL A 143 6.55 -1.23 7.04
CA VAL A 143 6.31 -0.56 8.32
C VAL A 143 6.90 -1.45 9.41
N GLU A 144 7.83 -0.93 10.20
CA GLU A 144 8.40 -1.60 11.36
C GLU A 144 7.41 -1.57 12.52
N GLY A 145 7.39 -2.64 13.30
CA GLY A 145 6.40 -2.86 14.34
C GLY A 145 5.42 -3.92 13.90
N SER A 146 5.39 -5.01 14.66
CA SER A 146 4.34 -6.01 14.62
C SER A 146 3.64 -5.92 15.96
N GLY A 147 2.44 -5.33 16.01
CA GLY A 147 1.61 -5.42 17.22
C GLY A 147 1.38 -6.89 17.61
N GLU A 148 0.89 -7.13 18.82
CA GLU A 148 0.57 -8.49 19.30
C GLU A 148 -0.49 -9.20 18.45
N GLN A 149 -1.25 -8.43 17.68
CA GLN A 149 -2.30 -8.91 16.78
C GLN A 149 -1.77 -9.39 15.42
N GLN A 150 -2.47 -10.35 14.81
CA GLN A 150 -2.22 -10.75 13.42
C GLN A 150 -2.83 -9.71 12.46
N PHE A 151 -1.98 -9.02 11.68
CA PHE A 151 -2.41 -8.05 10.67
C PHE A 151 -2.66 -8.68 9.30
N PHE A 152 -2.05 -9.83 9.02
CA PHE A 152 -2.00 -10.43 7.69
C PHE A 152 -3.38 -10.72 7.06
N GLY A 153 -3.54 -10.26 5.81
CA GLY A 153 -4.62 -10.64 4.90
C GLY A 153 -5.85 -9.73 4.92
N ASP A 154 -5.89 -8.76 5.83
CA ASP A 154 -7.04 -7.89 6.05
C ASP A 154 -6.73 -6.43 5.69
N PHE A 155 -7.77 -5.58 5.65
CA PHE A 155 -7.64 -4.14 5.41
C PHE A 155 -7.55 -3.38 6.74
N TRP A 156 -6.50 -2.59 6.88
CA TRP A 156 -6.17 -1.88 8.11
C TRP A 156 -6.06 -0.38 7.88
N GLU A 157 -6.33 0.36 8.94
CA GLU A 157 -5.93 1.74 9.14
C GLU A 157 -4.82 1.76 10.17
N LEU A 158 -3.70 2.38 9.84
CA LEU A 158 -2.48 2.38 10.64
C LEU A 158 -2.09 3.84 10.89
N ASP A 159 -1.82 4.13 12.15
CA ASP A 159 -1.12 5.33 12.59
C ASP A 159 0.37 5.00 12.62
N VAL A 160 1.16 5.73 11.84
CA VAL A 160 2.57 5.44 11.59
C VAL A 160 3.40 6.70 11.83
N ARG A 161 4.59 6.53 12.40
CA ARG A 161 5.55 7.62 12.62
C ARG A 161 6.84 7.36 11.86
N LEU A 162 7.39 8.39 11.24
CA LEU A 162 8.72 8.33 10.65
C LEU A 162 9.78 8.61 11.74
N VAL A 163 10.64 7.62 11.98
CA VAL A 163 11.72 7.63 12.98
C VAL A 163 13.00 7.08 12.34
N ASP A 164 14.08 7.84 12.35
CA ASP A 164 15.38 7.45 11.76
C ASP A 164 15.25 6.88 10.33
N SER A 165 14.47 7.53 9.47
CA SER A 165 14.21 7.06 8.10
C SER A 165 13.43 5.74 7.97
N ARG A 166 12.75 5.30 9.04
CA ARG A 166 11.91 4.11 9.08
C ARG A 166 10.48 4.49 9.40
N LEU A 167 9.51 3.85 8.74
CA LEU A 167 8.10 3.98 9.10
C LEU A 167 7.82 3.00 10.25
N VAL A 168 7.43 3.51 11.40
CA VAL A 168 7.19 2.73 12.62
C VAL A 168 5.71 2.78 12.98
N LEU A 169 5.10 1.61 13.18
CA LEU A 169 3.71 1.45 13.60
C LEU A 169 3.52 1.98 15.03
N GLU A 170 2.54 2.86 15.21
CA GLU A 170 2.12 3.33 16.54
C GLU A 170 0.82 2.67 16.98
N ASP A 171 -0.17 2.64 16.09
CA ASP A 171 -1.48 2.02 16.34
C ASP A 171 -2.06 1.44 15.04
N GLY A 172 -2.94 0.47 15.18
CA GLY A 172 -3.57 -0.23 14.06
C GLY A 172 -5.00 -0.63 14.34
N ARG A 173 -5.91 -0.19 13.47
CA ARG A 173 -7.33 -0.51 13.51
C ARG A 173 -7.74 -1.38 12.33
N LEU A 174 -8.29 -2.55 12.63
CA LEU A 174 -8.90 -3.41 11.62
C LEU A 174 -10.16 -2.74 11.06
N ILE A 175 -10.22 -2.57 9.73
CA ILE A 175 -11.37 -1.96 9.05
C ILE A 175 -12.24 -3.02 8.38
N MET A 176 -11.62 -4.01 7.72
CA MET A 176 -12.36 -5.05 7.01
C MET A 176 -11.55 -6.35 6.96
N LYS A 177 -12.21 -7.46 7.29
CA LYS A 177 -11.66 -8.79 7.07
C LYS A 177 -11.92 -9.25 5.65
N PHE A 178 -10.91 -9.81 4.99
CA PHE A 178 -11.12 -10.51 3.72
C PHE A 178 -11.31 -12.01 3.95
N PRO A 179 -12.16 -12.67 3.15
CA PRO A 179 -12.29 -14.12 3.21
C PRO A 179 -10.95 -14.77 2.88
N LYS A 180 -10.40 -15.54 3.82
CA LYS A 180 -9.21 -16.36 3.55
C LYS A 180 -9.65 -17.51 2.62
N PRO A 181 -8.90 -17.80 1.54
CA PRO A 181 -9.21 -18.96 0.71
C PRO A 181 -9.26 -20.21 1.60
N ARG A 182 -10.32 -21.00 1.50
CA ARG A 182 -10.44 -22.26 2.25
C ARG A 182 -9.24 -23.13 1.87
N LYS A 183 -8.45 -23.58 2.87
CA LYS A 183 -7.48 -24.65 2.64
C LYS A 183 -8.28 -25.83 2.08
N HIS A 184 -8.02 -26.23 0.84
CA HIS A 184 -8.46 -27.55 0.39
C HIS A 184 -7.80 -28.55 1.33
N CYS A 185 -8.58 -29.17 2.22
CA CYS A 185 -8.13 -30.39 2.89
C CYS A 185 -7.98 -31.42 1.78
N SER A 186 -6.74 -31.72 1.39
CA SER A 186 -6.44 -33.01 0.78
C SER A 186 -6.77 -34.06 1.83
N VAL A 187 -7.95 -34.64 1.76
CA VAL A 187 -8.22 -35.90 2.45
C VAL A 187 -7.23 -36.89 1.84
N ASN A 188 -6.24 -37.31 2.62
CA ASN A 188 -5.37 -38.41 2.24
C ASN A 188 -6.27 -39.63 2.02
N ALA A 189 -6.33 -40.09 0.77
CA ALA A 189 -7.03 -41.29 0.38
C ALA A 189 -6.21 -42.53 0.81
N GLU A 190 -5.97 -42.67 2.10
CA GLU A 190 -5.40 -43.88 2.69
C GLU A 190 -6.22 -44.18 3.94
N ASN A 191 -7.08 -45.19 3.81
CA ASN A 191 -7.98 -45.81 4.79
C ASN A 191 -9.45 -45.69 4.39
N HIS A 192 -9.82 -46.43 3.33
CA HIS A 192 -11.14 -47.07 3.28
C HIS A 192 -10.92 -48.58 3.32
N PRO A 193 -11.61 -49.32 4.20
CA PRO A 193 -11.59 -50.78 4.17
C PRO A 193 -12.18 -51.26 2.84
N ILE A 194 -11.48 -52.21 2.20
CA ILE A 194 -11.90 -52.87 0.97
C ILE A 194 -13.18 -53.65 1.29
N ALA A 195 -14.33 -53.15 0.81
CA ALA A 195 -15.53 -53.96 0.72
C ALA A 195 -15.41 -54.84 -0.52
N GLU A 196 -15.35 -56.16 -0.33
CA GLU A 196 -15.51 -57.15 -1.39
C GLU A 196 -16.88 -56.94 -2.07
N VAL A 197 -16.88 -56.64 -3.36
CA VAL A 197 -18.09 -56.63 -4.17
C VAL A 197 -17.97 -57.72 -5.23
N SER A 198 -18.59 -58.85 -4.92
CA SER A 198 -18.90 -59.94 -5.84
C SER A 198 -19.85 -59.48 -6.96
N ASN A 199 -19.51 -59.84 -8.19
CA ASN A 199 -20.36 -60.06 -9.38
C ASN A 199 -21.29 -58.91 -9.87
N ILE A 200 -20.84 -58.23 -10.93
CA ILE A 200 -21.69 -57.42 -11.83
C ILE A 200 -21.85 -58.17 -13.17
N PRO A 201 -23.07 -58.44 -13.67
CA PRO A 201 -23.25 -58.92 -15.03
C PRO A 201 -23.24 -57.78 -16.05
N MET A 202 -22.59 -58.05 -17.19
CA MET A 202 -22.50 -57.21 -18.39
C MET A 202 -23.86 -56.73 -18.91
N LEU A 203 -23.98 -55.44 -19.19
CA LEU A 203 -24.96 -54.91 -20.13
C LEU A 203 -24.26 -54.10 -21.23
N LYS A 204 -24.57 -54.48 -22.47
CA LYS A 204 -23.87 -54.15 -23.71
C LYS A 204 -24.09 -52.70 -24.15
N LEU A 205 -23.01 -52.10 -24.64
CA LEU A 205 -22.97 -50.83 -25.36
C LEU A 205 -23.77 -50.89 -26.67
N HIS A 206 -24.49 -49.82 -26.99
CA HIS A 206 -24.87 -49.47 -28.36
C HIS A 206 -24.36 -48.06 -28.70
N PRO A 207 -23.62 -47.87 -29.80
CA PRO A 207 -23.16 -46.56 -30.25
C PRO A 207 -24.22 -45.90 -31.14
N LYS A 208 -24.50 -44.61 -30.92
CA LYS A 208 -25.16 -43.77 -31.93
C LYS A 208 -24.28 -42.58 -32.28
N ILE A 209 -23.78 -42.66 -33.51
CA ILE A 209 -23.10 -41.63 -34.31
C ILE A 209 -24.13 -40.56 -34.69
N ILE A 210 -23.82 -39.26 -34.50
CA ILE A 210 -24.37 -38.18 -35.34
C ILE A 210 -23.26 -37.14 -35.63
N LYS A 211 -23.24 -36.73 -36.90
CA LYS A 211 -22.19 -36.05 -37.65
C LYS A 211 -22.16 -34.53 -37.43
N PHE A 212 -20.95 -33.97 -37.54
CA PHE A 212 -20.67 -32.54 -37.78
C PHE A 212 -21.27 -32.07 -39.11
N ARG A 213 -21.79 -30.83 -39.15
CA ARG A 213 -22.06 -30.09 -40.38
C ARG A 213 -21.46 -28.69 -40.24
N GLN A 214 -20.53 -28.38 -41.14
CA GLN A 214 -19.99 -27.05 -41.37
C GLN A 214 -20.99 -26.21 -42.17
N GLN A 215 -21.06 -24.92 -41.84
CA GLN A 215 -21.07 -23.79 -42.77
C GLN A 215 -20.50 -22.58 -42.03
#